data_AF-A0A940DWE0-F1
#
_entry.id   AF-A0A940DWE0-F1
#
_cell.length_a   1.000
_cell.length_b   1.000
_cell.length_c   1.000
_cell.angle_alpha   90.00
_cell.angle_beta   90.00
_cell.angle_gamma   90.00
#
_symmetry.space_group_name_H-M   'P 1'
#
loop_
_entity.id
_entity.type
_entity.pdbx_description
1 polymer ?
#
loop_
_entity_poly.entity_id
_entity_poly.type
_entity_poly.pdbx_seq_one_letter_code
_entity_poly.pdbx_strand_id
1 'polypeptide(L)'
;MQENKTSLLEAQTQLQQLQASLTLQRTEKEERLRVLEQKALELQTAITDAEASHNELFKDNSFPEDGQYSPETEKELIDYAKQYIGLPYIWGSSTPTNGGFDCSGFIYWVYSHNGVDGERQTTEGYWNSVQQVRHPVPVDLVFF
;
A
#
# COMPACT_ATOMS: atom_id res chain seq x y z
N MET A 1 -65.42 -20.36 -12.68
CA MET A 1 -65.00 -18.94 -12.85
C MET A 1 -64.32 -18.34 -11.60
N GLN A 2 -64.55 -18.86 -10.38
CA GLN A 2 -63.93 -18.30 -9.16
C GLN A 2 -62.45 -18.69 -8.99
N GLU A 3 -62.04 -19.92 -9.30
CA GLU A 3 -60.64 -20.38 -9.17
C GLU A 3 -59.64 -19.55 -9.99
N ASN A 4 -60.04 -19.09 -11.18
CA ASN A 4 -59.17 -18.31 -12.06
C ASN A 4 -58.91 -16.89 -11.51
N LYS A 5 -59.87 -16.32 -10.75
CA LYS A 5 -59.70 -15.03 -10.05
C LYS A 5 -58.80 -15.15 -8.82
N THR A 6 -58.92 -16.22 -8.06
CA THR A 6 -58.09 -16.47 -6.88
C THR A 6 -56.62 -16.66 -7.27
N SER A 7 -56.34 -17.44 -8.32
CA SER A 7 -54.96 -17.66 -8.79
C SER A 7 -54.31 -16.37 -9.34
N LEU A 8 -55.09 -15.48 -9.97
CA LEU A 8 -54.60 -14.20 -10.47
C LEU A 8 -54.19 -13.27 -9.31
N LEU A 9 -54.98 -13.23 -8.24
CA LEU A 9 -54.69 -12.41 -7.07
C LEU A 9 -53.45 -12.91 -6.31
N GLU A 10 -53.27 -14.23 -6.24
CA GLU A 10 -52.07 -14.85 -5.66
C GLU A 10 -50.82 -14.52 -6.49
N ALA A 11 -50.89 -14.63 -7.81
CA ALA A 11 -49.80 -14.26 -8.71
C ALA A 11 -49.45 -12.76 -8.61
N GLN A 12 -50.46 -11.88 -8.48
CA GLN A 12 -50.24 -10.45 -8.25
C GLN A 12 -49.55 -10.17 -6.92
N THR A 13 -49.97 -10.87 -5.87
CA THR A 13 -49.38 -10.74 -4.53
C THR A 13 -47.92 -11.22 -4.53
N GLN A 14 -47.63 -12.36 -5.17
CA GLN A 14 -46.27 -12.87 -5.33
C GLN A 14 -45.37 -11.91 -6.12
N LEU A 15 -45.90 -11.30 -7.19
CA LEU A 15 -45.16 -10.32 -7.97
C LEU A 15 -44.83 -9.06 -7.13
N GLN A 16 -45.78 -8.57 -6.34
CA GLN A 16 -45.54 -7.45 -5.42
C GLN A 16 -44.49 -7.80 -4.35
N GLN A 17 -44.56 -9.00 -3.78
CA GLN A 17 -43.57 -9.48 -2.80
C GLN A 17 -42.17 -9.59 -3.42
N LEU A 18 -42.07 -10.13 -4.65
CA LEU A 18 -40.81 -10.26 -5.36
C LEU A 18 -40.21 -8.88 -5.66
N GLN A 19 -41.03 -7.94 -6.15
CA GLN A 19 -40.61 -6.56 -6.39
C GLN A 19 -40.10 -5.90 -5.11
N ALA A 20 -40.81 -6.05 -3.98
CA ALA A 20 -40.35 -5.53 -2.69
C ALA A 20 -39.01 -6.13 -2.25
N SER A 21 -38.83 -7.46 -2.43
CA SER A 21 -37.59 -8.13 -2.07
C SER A 21 -36.39 -7.69 -2.93
N LEU A 22 -36.60 -7.48 -4.24
CA LEU A 22 -35.57 -6.99 -5.14
C LEU A 22 -35.19 -5.55 -4.84
N THR A 23 -36.16 -4.71 -4.51
CA THR A 23 -35.90 -3.33 -4.07
C THR A 23 -35.05 -3.34 -2.81
N LEU A 24 -35.38 -4.18 -1.82
CA LEU A 24 -34.60 -4.30 -0.59
C LEU A 24 -33.15 -4.73 -0.85
N GLN A 25 -32.93 -5.79 -1.62
CA GLN A 25 -31.58 -6.26 -1.97
C GLN A 25 -30.79 -5.20 -2.73
N ARG A 26 -31.46 -4.46 -3.63
CA ARG A 26 -30.83 -3.36 -4.37
C ARG A 26 -30.41 -2.24 -3.42
N THR A 27 -31.27 -1.84 -2.49
CA THR A 27 -30.94 -0.80 -1.52
C THR A 27 -29.81 -1.21 -0.58
N GLU A 28 -29.81 -2.45 -0.08
CA GLU A 28 -28.73 -2.97 0.78
C GLU A 28 -27.40 -3.04 0.03
N LYS A 29 -27.42 -3.44 -1.24
CA LYS A 29 -26.22 -3.45 -2.09
C LYS A 29 -25.72 -2.03 -2.36
N GLU A 30 -26.62 -1.10 -2.66
CA GLU A 30 -26.27 0.31 -2.87
C GLU A 30 -25.70 0.95 -1.59
N GLU A 31 -26.25 0.63 -0.42
CA GLU A 31 -25.72 1.11 0.87
C GLU A 31 -24.34 0.51 1.18
N ARG A 32 -24.17 -0.80 0.99
CA ARG A 32 -22.85 -1.45 1.10
C ARG A 32 -21.83 -0.82 0.17
N LEU A 33 -22.22 -0.51 -1.07
CA LEU A 33 -21.34 0.12 -2.04
C LEU A 33 -20.93 1.52 -1.57
N ARG A 34 -21.87 2.34 -1.07
CA ARG A 34 -21.57 3.66 -0.51
C ARG A 34 -20.60 3.59 0.68
N VAL A 35 -20.78 2.62 1.57
CA VAL A 35 -19.87 2.43 2.71
C VAL A 35 -18.46 2.04 2.23
N LEU A 36 -18.36 1.19 1.21
CA LEU A 36 -17.06 0.82 0.63
C LEU A 36 -16.39 2.01 -0.07
N GLU A 37 -17.15 2.81 -0.81
CA GLU A 37 -16.65 4.03 -1.46
C GLU A 37 -16.17 5.07 -0.43
N GLN A 38 -16.93 5.26 0.64
CA GLN A 38 -16.52 6.14 1.74
C GLN A 38 -15.22 5.64 2.39
N LYS A 39 -15.12 4.35 2.70
CA LYS A 39 -13.91 3.76 3.29
C LYS A 39 -12.71 3.87 2.36
N ALA A 40 -12.91 3.72 1.05
CA ALA A 40 -11.85 3.91 0.06
C ALA A 40 -11.36 5.36 0.03
N LEU A 41 -12.28 6.33 0.12
CA LEU A 41 -11.93 7.75 0.20
C LEU A 41 -11.16 8.08 1.48
N GLU A 42 -11.60 7.55 2.64
CA GLU A 42 -10.91 7.72 3.92
C GLU A 42 -9.48 7.16 3.89
N LEU A 43 -9.29 5.97 3.30
CA LEU A 43 -7.97 5.38 3.09
C LEU A 43 -7.12 6.25 2.16
N GLN A 44 -7.71 6.81 1.10
CA GLN A 44 -7.00 7.69 0.17
C GLN A 44 -6.53 8.98 0.85
N THR A 45 -7.39 9.62 1.65
CA THR A 45 -7.01 10.81 2.42
C THR A 45 -5.89 10.51 3.43
N ALA A 46 -5.97 9.37 4.13
CA ALA A 46 -4.94 8.97 5.08
C ALA A 46 -3.59 8.71 4.39
N ILE A 47 -3.59 8.14 3.18
CA ILE A 47 -2.38 7.95 2.37
C ILE A 47 -1.80 9.32 1.98
N THR A 48 -2.61 10.26 1.49
CA THR A 48 -2.14 11.59 1.09
C THR A 48 -1.55 12.39 2.26
N ASP A 49 -2.17 12.32 3.45
CA ASP A 49 -1.64 12.99 4.65
C ASP A 49 -0.32 12.36 5.13
N ALA A 50 -0.20 11.03 5.02
CA ALA A 50 1.03 10.30 5.31
C ALA A 50 2.14 10.65 4.30
N GLU A 51 1.83 10.70 3.01
CA GLU A 51 2.75 11.09 1.93
C GLU A 51 3.20 12.55 2.07
N ALA A 52 2.31 13.46 2.45
CA ALA A 52 2.66 14.86 2.67
C ALA A 52 3.62 15.04 3.85
N SER A 53 3.39 14.31 4.95
CA SER A 53 4.27 14.31 6.12
C SER A 53 5.64 13.71 5.81
N HIS A 54 5.64 12.62 5.03
CA HIS A 54 6.85 11.94 4.57
C HIS A 54 7.70 12.85 3.67
N ASN A 55 7.09 13.51 2.69
CA ASN A 55 7.79 14.46 1.82
C ASN A 55 8.40 15.66 2.56
N GLU A 56 7.86 16.07 3.72
CA GLU A 56 8.47 17.13 4.52
C GLU A 56 9.79 16.69 5.18
N LEU A 57 9.91 15.41 5.55
CA LEU A 57 11.10 14.85 6.22
C LEU A 57 12.23 14.53 5.23
N PHE A 58 11.90 14.31 3.96
CA PHE A 58 12.85 13.97 2.89
C PHE A 58 12.95 15.04 1.80
N LYS A 59 12.69 16.31 2.14
CA LYS A 59 12.66 17.46 1.22
C LYS A 59 13.95 17.67 0.40
N ASP A 60 15.04 17.10 0.85
CA ASP A 60 16.32 17.05 0.14
C ASP A 60 16.50 15.61 -0.36
N ASN A 61 16.11 15.35 -1.63
CA ASN A 61 16.25 14.04 -2.30
C ASN A 61 17.72 13.64 -2.54
N SER A 62 18.62 14.01 -1.64
CA SER A 62 20.03 13.71 -1.69
C SER A 62 20.44 12.99 -0.41
N PHE A 63 21.31 11.99 -0.56
CA PHE A 63 22.01 11.44 0.59
C PHE A 63 22.76 12.59 1.28
N PRO A 64 22.64 12.77 2.61
CA PRO A 64 23.38 13.80 3.32
C PRO A 64 24.88 13.65 2.99
N GLU A 65 25.52 14.71 2.49
CA GLU A 65 26.93 14.70 2.04
C GLU A 65 27.92 14.30 3.16
N ASP A 66 27.50 14.43 4.42
CA ASP A 66 28.28 14.06 5.61
C ASP A 66 27.88 12.68 6.19
N GLY A 67 26.93 11.97 5.55
CA GLY A 67 26.44 10.68 5.99
C GLY A 67 25.66 10.73 7.32
N GLN A 68 25.19 11.91 7.74
CA GLN A 68 24.43 12.08 8.97
C GLN A 68 22.94 12.20 8.65
N TYR A 69 22.19 11.13 8.90
CA TYR A 69 20.72 11.23 8.95
C TYR A 69 20.30 11.81 10.30
N SER A 70 19.20 12.57 10.33
CA SER A 70 18.60 12.95 11.61
C SER A 70 18.11 11.70 12.35
N PRO A 71 18.16 11.63 13.69
CA PRO A 71 17.65 10.49 14.45
C PRO A 71 16.20 10.14 14.10
N GLU A 72 15.39 11.15 13.76
CA GLU A 72 14.01 11.00 13.31
C GLU A 72 13.94 10.28 11.95
N THR A 73 14.77 10.72 10.99
CA THR A 73 14.89 10.11 9.66
C THR A 73 15.41 8.67 9.73
N GLU A 74 16.44 8.41 10.54
CA GLU A 74 16.96 7.05 10.76
C GLU A 74 15.87 6.12 11.29
N LYS A 75 15.14 6.59 12.31
CA LYS A 75 14.07 5.81 12.93
C LYS A 75 12.96 5.50 11.94
N GLU A 76 12.55 6.48 11.13
CA GLU A 76 11.51 6.28 10.12
C GLU A 76 11.91 5.26 9.06
N LEU A 77 13.13 5.37 8.52
CA LEU A 77 13.65 4.44 7.51
C LEU A 77 13.72 3.01 8.08
N ILE A 78 14.19 2.86 9.31
CA ILE A 78 14.26 1.57 10.02
C ILE A 78 12.85 1.02 10.26
N ASP A 79 11.91 1.83 10.74
CA ASP A 79 10.55 1.38 11.02
C ASP A 79 9.79 1.02 9.74
N TYR A 80 10.04 1.74 8.64
CA TYR A 80 9.53 1.39 7.32
C TYR A 80 10.08 0.05 6.84
N ALA A 81 11.41 -0.13 6.90
CA ALA A 81 12.07 -1.38 6.53
C ALA A 81 11.53 -2.59 7.33
N LYS A 82 11.25 -2.40 8.62
CA LYS A 82 10.73 -3.46 9.51
C LYS A 82 9.34 -3.97 9.13
N GLN A 83 8.54 -3.20 8.40
CA GLN A 83 7.20 -3.65 7.95
C GLN A 83 7.26 -4.89 7.05
N TYR A 84 8.42 -5.12 6.44
CA TYR A 84 8.65 -6.21 5.48
C TYR A 84 9.31 -7.44 6.10
N ILE A 85 9.53 -7.44 7.42
CA ILE A 85 10.06 -8.61 8.13
C ILE A 85 9.10 -9.79 7.95
N GLY A 86 9.66 -10.94 7.54
CA GLY A 86 8.92 -12.17 7.30
C GLY A 86 8.45 -12.36 5.85
N LEU A 87 8.60 -11.36 4.98
CA LEU A 87 8.40 -11.57 3.55
C LEU A 87 9.51 -12.49 2.98
N PRO A 88 9.17 -13.45 2.10
CA PRO A 88 10.14 -14.35 1.48
C PRO A 88 11.11 -13.61 0.54
N TYR A 89 12.26 -14.24 0.34
CA TYR A 89 13.21 -13.83 -0.70
C TYR A 89 12.68 -14.25 -2.09
N ILE A 90 12.58 -13.30 -3.02
CA ILE A 90 12.15 -13.54 -4.40
C ILE A 90 13.12 -12.89 -5.36
N TRP A 91 13.85 -13.72 -6.10
CA TRP A 91 14.83 -13.28 -7.09
C TRP A 91 14.20 -12.35 -8.13
N GLY A 92 14.81 -11.18 -8.34
CA GLY A 92 14.37 -10.18 -9.29
C GLY A 92 13.26 -9.25 -8.76
N SER A 93 12.71 -9.47 -7.57
CA SER A 93 11.61 -8.67 -7.04
C SER A 93 12.11 -7.43 -6.30
N SER A 94 11.48 -6.29 -6.58
CA SER A 94 11.72 -5.00 -5.93
C SER A 94 10.45 -4.36 -5.37
N THR A 95 9.41 -5.17 -5.14
CA THR A 95 8.11 -4.69 -4.65
C THR A 95 7.45 -5.74 -3.76
N PRO A 96 6.80 -5.33 -2.65
CA PRO A 96 6.12 -6.28 -1.77
C PRO A 96 4.85 -6.87 -2.42
N THR A 97 4.34 -6.27 -3.51
CA THR A 97 3.13 -6.74 -4.22
C THR A 97 3.30 -8.12 -4.84
N ASN A 98 4.53 -8.49 -5.19
CA ASN A 98 4.88 -9.85 -5.67
C ASN A 98 5.12 -10.84 -4.51
N GLY A 99 4.89 -10.42 -3.27
CA GLY A 99 5.01 -11.25 -2.08
C GLY A 99 6.39 -11.30 -1.46
N GLY A 100 7.38 -10.53 -1.94
CA GLY A 100 8.74 -10.55 -1.40
C GLY A 100 9.75 -9.72 -2.19
N PHE A 101 11.02 -9.76 -1.78
CA PHE A 101 12.10 -8.96 -2.35
C PHE A 101 13.34 -9.81 -2.62
N ASP A 102 14.20 -9.39 -3.55
CA ASP A 102 15.61 -9.75 -3.50
C ASP A 102 16.44 -8.70 -2.73
N CYS A 103 17.73 -8.96 -2.58
CA CYS A 103 18.60 -8.11 -1.76
C CYS A 103 18.64 -6.65 -2.24
N SER A 104 18.88 -6.42 -3.54
CA SER A 104 18.97 -5.07 -4.09
C SER A 104 17.60 -4.43 -4.30
N GLY A 105 16.56 -5.23 -4.53
CA GLY A 105 15.17 -4.79 -4.62
C GLY A 105 14.62 -4.30 -3.28
N PHE A 106 15.04 -4.89 -2.16
CA PHE A 106 14.70 -4.38 -0.83
C PHE A 106 15.37 -3.04 -0.54
N ILE A 107 16.66 -2.90 -0.88
CA ILE A 107 17.40 -1.63 -0.76
C ILE A 107 16.67 -0.54 -1.56
N TYR A 108 16.41 -0.81 -2.84
CA TYR A 108 15.67 0.09 -3.71
C TYR A 108 14.34 0.54 -3.10
N TRP A 109 13.51 -0.41 -2.65
CA TRP A 109 12.19 -0.12 -2.12
C TRP A 109 12.21 0.76 -0.86
N VAL A 110 13.06 0.43 0.11
CA VAL A 110 13.14 1.18 1.37
C VAL A 110 13.69 2.59 1.15
N TYR A 111 14.74 2.72 0.34
CA TYR A 111 15.37 4.01 0.11
C TYR A 111 14.56 4.92 -0.81
N SER A 112 13.91 4.37 -1.84
CA SER A 112 13.01 5.15 -2.70
C SER A 112 11.74 5.60 -2.00
N HIS A 113 11.31 4.92 -0.92
CA HIS A 113 10.27 5.50 -0.07
C HIS A 113 10.80 6.80 0.56
N ASN A 114 11.95 6.73 1.23
CA ASN A 114 12.59 7.80 2.00
C ASN A 114 13.33 8.84 1.13
N GLY A 115 12.74 9.24 -0.01
CA GLY A 115 13.21 10.35 -0.86
C GLY A 115 14.52 10.12 -1.64
N VAL A 116 15.13 8.95 -1.55
CA VAL A 116 16.29 8.61 -2.37
C VAL A 116 15.81 8.12 -3.74
N ASP A 117 15.72 9.07 -4.67
CA ASP A 117 15.32 8.81 -6.04
C ASP A 117 16.47 8.20 -6.86
N GLY A 118 16.17 7.14 -7.60
CA GLY A 118 17.12 6.49 -8.49
C GLY A 118 16.51 5.31 -9.23
N GLU A 119 17.23 4.78 -10.20
CA GLU A 119 16.87 3.50 -10.82
C GLU A 119 17.29 2.35 -9.90
N ARG A 120 16.54 1.24 -9.95
CA ARG A 120 16.92 0.01 -9.27
C ARG A 120 18.29 -0.46 -9.77
N GLN A 121 19.20 -0.73 -8.84
CA GLN A 121 20.52 -1.25 -9.15
C GLN A 121 20.69 -2.71 -8.71
N THR A 122 21.74 -3.36 -9.22
CA THR A 122 22.25 -4.60 -8.63
C THR A 122 22.98 -4.28 -7.32
N THR A 123 23.24 -5.30 -6.51
CA THR A 123 24.09 -5.15 -5.30
C THR A 123 25.46 -4.56 -5.63
N GLU A 124 26.06 -4.98 -6.76
CA GLU A 124 27.32 -4.42 -7.26
C GLU A 124 27.18 -2.96 -7.71
N GLY A 125 26.06 -2.59 -8.34
CA GLY A 125 25.76 -1.21 -8.69
C GLY A 125 25.78 -0.32 -7.46
N TYR A 126 25.03 -0.71 -6.42
CA TYR A 126 24.99 0.01 -5.15
C TYR A 126 26.37 0.11 -4.50
N TRP A 127 27.13 -0.98 -4.45
CA TRP A 127 28.50 -0.96 -3.91
C TRP A 127 29.40 0.07 -4.59
N ASN A 128 29.26 0.24 -5.91
CA ASN A 128 30.04 1.19 -6.69
C ASN A 128 29.49 2.63 -6.62
N SER A 129 28.24 2.83 -6.19
CA SER A 129 27.61 4.15 -6.11
C SER A 129 27.72 4.81 -4.75
N VAL A 130 27.92 4.05 -3.67
CA VAL A 130 27.96 4.57 -2.29
C VAL A 130 29.37 4.95 -1.85
N GLN A 131 29.46 5.88 -0.90
CA GLN A 131 30.72 6.22 -0.25
C GLN A 131 31.10 5.15 0.78
N GLN A 132 32.38 4.75 0.77
CA GLN A 132 32.90 3.82 1.78
C GLN A 132 33.16 4.54 3.11
N VAL A 133 32.64 3.96 4.19
CA VAL A 133 32.82 4.45 5.57
C VAL A 133 33.61 3.46 6.42
N ARG A 134 34.33 3.96 7.44
CA ARG A 134 35.10 3.12 8.39
C ARG A 134 34.36 2.86 9.69
N HIS A 135 33.38 3.69 10.01
CA HIS A 135 32.58 3.62 11.23
C HIS A 135 31.12 3.63 10.81
N PRO A 136 30.54 2.48 10.44
CA PRO A 136 29.18 2.44 9.96
C PRO A 136 28.21 2.87 11.06
N VAL A 137 27.21 3.66 10.68
CA VAL A 137 26.11 4.11 11.52
C VAL A 137 24.82 3.35 11.13
N PRO A 138 23.73 3.42 11.93
CA PRO A 138 22.44 2.93 11.49
C PRO A 138 22.08 3.47 10.10
N VAL A 139 21.33 2.68 9.35
CA VAL A 139 20.97 2.89 7.93
C VAL A 139 22.09 2.66 6.91
N ASP A 140 23.38 2.66 7.26
CA ASP A 140 24.44 2.33 6.30
C ASP A 140 24.27 0.93 5.67
N LEU A 141 24.59 0.82 4.37
CA LEU A 141 24.54 -0.43 3.64
C LEU A 141 25.79 -1.28 3.89
N VAL A 142 25.57 -2.56 4.22
CA VAL A 142 26.63 -3.56 4.41
C VAL A 142 26.58 -4.57 3.27
N PHE A 143 27.73 -4.81 2.65
CA PHE A 143 27.90 -5.69 1.50
C PHE A 143 28.79 -6.90 1.85
N PHE A 144 28.57 -8.04 1.19
CA PHE A 144 29.23 -9.33 1.43
C PHE A 144 29.72 -9.97 0.13
#